data_AF-A0A958FJT5-F1
#
_entry.id   AF-A0A958FJT5-F1
#
_cell.length_a   1.000
_cell.length_b   1.000
_cell.length_c   1.000
_cell.angle_alpha   90.00
_cell.angle_beta   90.00
_cell.angle_gamma   90.00
#
_symmetry.space_group_name_H-M   'P 1'
#
loop_
_entity.id
_entity.type
_entity.pdbx_description
1 polymer ?
#
loop_
_entity_poly.entity_id
_entity_poly.type
_entity_poly.pdbx_seq_one_letter_code
_entity_poly.pdbx_strand_id
1 'polypeptide(L)'
;KPTETKRVTPVYPDLAKKAGIEGTVVVKVLVKTNGKVEKVEVLKSHPLLDEAAIDAAKQFEFTPGKVQGEAVRVWVSIPFDFNLEQASQGSTPEGNWRGLVNQAGYGAYLVNMRIERLVKGSRCGTIEYPSLKCGGSLTLIETQGPLYIMKENLTYGNCTKGGVIHLQKQADGTLSWTWYYPGTTRKGASGNLSPGSR
;
A
#
# COMPACT_ATOMS: atom_id res chain seq x y z
N LYS A 1 13.96 31.49 6.37
CA LYS A 1 13.91 30.29 5.49
C LYS A 1 12.44 29.92 5.30
N PRO A 2 11.97 29.66 4.07
CA PRO A 2 10.60 29.19 3.83
C PRO A 2 10.37 27.86 4.55
N THR A 3 9.15 27.63 5.01
CA THR A 3 8.68 26.40 5.65
C THR A 3 7.54 25.80 4.84
N GLU A 4 7.48 24.47 4.72
CA GLU A 4 6.38 23.78 4.04
C GLU A 4 5.06 24.05 4.75
N THR A 5 4.03 24.48 4.00
CA THR A 5 2.64 24.61 4.49
C THR A 5 1.75 23.52 3.91
N LYS A 6 2.09 23.02 2.71
CA LYS A 6 1.43 21.88 2.08
C LYS A 6 2.47 20.96 1.47
N ARG A 7 2.42 19.69 1.86
CA ARG A 7 3.21 18.59 1.31
C ARG A 7 2.31 17.67 0.48
N VAL A 8 2.83 17.19 -0.64
CA VAL A 8 2.17 16.21 -1.51
C VAL A 8 3.08 15.00 -1.67
N THR A 9 2.54 13.80 -1.48
CA THR A 9 3.28 12.56 -1.70
C THR A 9 3.22 12.20 -3.19
N PRO A 10 4.35 11.86 -3.84
CA PRO A 10 4.35 11.46 -5.24
C PRO A 10 3.66 10.12 -5.43
N VAL A 11 2.92 10.00 -6.53
CA VAL A 11 2.32 8.74 -6.95
C VAL A 11 3.41 7.86 -7.55
N TYR A 12 3.56 6.65 -7.04
CA TYR A 12 4.58 5.72 -7.53
C TYR A 12 4.26 5.27 -8.96
N PRO A 13 5.14 5.48 -9.95
CA PRO A 13 4.89 5.03 -11.32
C PRO A 13 4.80 3.51 -11.42
N ASP A 14 3.77 2.99 -12.11
CA ASP A 14 3.54 1.55 -12.25
C ASP A 14 4.72 0.81 -12.89
N LEU A 15 5.38 1.45 -13.87
CA LEU A 15 6.54 0.87 -14.53
C LEU A 15 7.74 0.76 -13.57
N ALA A 16 7.99 1.80 -12.77
CA ALA A 16 9.04 1.77 -11.75
C ALA A 16 8.73 0.72 -10.68
N LYS A 17 7.45 0.60 -10.27
CA LYS A 17 6.98 -0.41 -9.32
C LYS A 17 7.19 -1.83 -9.84
N LYS A 18 6.80 -2.11 -11.09
CA LYS A 18 6.99 -3.42 -11.73
C LYS A 18 8.45 -3.76 -11.95
N ALA A 19 9.29 -2.76 -12.22
CA ALA A 19 10.72 -2.93 -12.40
C ALA A 19 11.52 -2.97 -11.08
N GLY A 20 10.86 -2.83 -9.93
CA GLY A 20 11.53 -2.85 -8.62
C GLY A 20 12.45 -1.65 -8.38
N ILE A 21 12.21 -0.52 -9.03
CA ILE A 21 13.09 0.65 -8.98
C ILE A 21 12.72 1.51 -7.80
N GLU A 22 13.65 1.66 -6.86
CA GLU A 22 13.54 2.48 -5.65
C GLU A 22 14.63 3.57 -5.63
N GLY A 23 14.47 4.54 -4.73
CA GLY A 23 15.49 5.52 -4.42
C GLY A 23 14.96 6.90 -4.07
N THR A 24 15.87 7.79 -3.71
CA THR A 24 15.53 9.18 -3.39
C THR A 24 15.67 10.06 -4.63
N VAL A 25 14.59 10.74 -4.99
CA VAL A 25 14.57 11.80 -5.99
C VAL A 25 14.71 13.14 -5.30
N VAL A 26 15.73 13.91 -5.65
CA VAL A 26 15.93 15.27 -5.13
C VAL A 26 15.56 16.26 -6.21
N VAL A 27 14.59 17.11 -5.93
CA VAL A 27 14.24 18.25 -6.79
C VAL A 27 14.59 19.55 -6.08
N LYS A 28 14.85 20.60 -6.85
CA LYS A 28 14.83 21.98 -6.35
C LYS A 28 13.62 22.71 -6.92
N VAL A 29 12.92 23.44 -6.06
CA VAL A 29 11.74 24.24 -6.42
C VAL A 29 12.03 25.71 -6.19
N LEU A 30 11.58 26.56 -7.11
CA LEU A 30 11.58 28.01 -6.95
C LEU A 30 10.26 28.43 -6.32
N VAL A 31 10.31 28.90 -5.08
CA VAL A 31 9.15 29.37 -4.31
C VAL A 31 8.98 30.87 -4.55
N LYS A 32 7.77 31.29 -4.93
CA LYS A 32 7.40 32.70 -5.11
C LYS A 32 7.21 33.43 -3.78
N THR A 33 7.11 34.74 -3.84
CA THR A 33 6.78 35.61 -2.70
C THR A 33 5.40 35.36 -2.10
N ASN A 34 4.53 34.62 -2.79
CA ASN A 34 3.24 34.16 -2.28
C ASN A 34 3.24 32.70 -1.78
N GLY A 35 4.42 32.07 -1.69
CA GLY A 35 4.55 30.70 -1.18
C GLY A 35 4.30 29.58 -2.19
N LYS A 36 3.84 29.88 -3.40
CA LYS A 36 3.59 28.87 -4.44
C LYS A 36 4.86 28.53 -5.22
N VAL A 37 4.96 27.30 -5.68
CA VAL A 37 6.03 26.85 -6.58
C VAL A 37 5.83 27.48 -7.98
N GLU A 38 6.92 27.98 -8.55
CA GLU A 38 6.99 28.54 -9.91
C GLU A 38 7.74 27.63 -10.87
N LYS A 39 8.83 27.03 -10.42
CA LYS A 39 9.70 26.17 -11.23
C LYS A 39 10.17 24.98 -10.43
N VAL A 40 10.33 23.84 -11.09
CA VAL A 40 10.90 22.61 -10.52
C VAL A 40 12.03 22.14 -11.41
N GLU A 41 13.16 21.76 -10.82
CA GLU A 41 14.29 21.17 -11.53
C GLU A 41 14.75 19.91 -10.76
N VAL A 42 14.93 18.80 -11.48
CA VAL A 42 15.45 17.55 -10.90
C VAL A 42 16.97 17.69 -10.74
N LEU A 43 17.47 17.42 -9.54
CA LEU A 43 18.91 17.43 -9.24
C LEU A 43 19.52 16.03 -9.30
N LYS A 44 18.80 15.04 -8.79
CA LYS A 44 19.22 13.64 -8.76
C LYS A 44 17.99 12.76 -8.72
N SER A 45 17.93 11.75 -9.59
CA SER A 45 16.78 10.87 -9.69
C SER A 45 17.10 9.64 -10.54
N HIS A 46 16.18 8.68 -10.52
CA HIS A 46 16.06 7.69 -11.57
C HIS A 46 15.03 8.19 -12.62
N PRO A 47 15.28 8.15 -13.94
CA PRO A 47 14.40 8.74 -14.95
C PRO A 47 12.93 8.32 -14.85
N LEU A 48 12.68 7.06 -14.49
CA LEU A 48 11.33 6.52 -14.28
C LEU A 48 10.58 7.08 -13.04
N LEU A 49 11.22 7.90 -12.20
CA LEU A 49 10.64 8.53 -11.01
C LEU A 49 10.51 10.06 -11.16
N ASP A 50 11.11 10.64 -12.20
CA ASP A 50 11.22 12.10 -12.39
C ASP A 50 9.85 12.78 -12.42
N GLU A 51 8.97 12.32 -13.31
CA GLU A 51 7.67 12.94 -13.54
C GLU A 51 6.81 12.93 -12.29
N ALA A 52 6.77 11.80 -11.57
CA ALA A 52 6.04 11.67 -10.31
C ALA A 52 6.52 12.65 -9.24
N ALA A 53 7.84 12.81 -9.09
CA ALA A 53 8.41 13.77 -8.15
C ALA A 53 8.13 15.22 -8.57
N ILE A 54 8.25 15.53 -9.87
CA ILE A 54 7.97 16.86 -10.42
C ILE A 54 6.51 17.26 -10.18
N ASP A 55 5.57 16.37 -10.46
CA ASP A 55 4.13 16.66 -10.35
C ASP A 55 3.67 16.80 -8.91
N ALA A 56 4.26 16.04 -7.98
CA ALA A 56 4.07 16.27 -6.56
C ALA A 56 4.64 17.63 -6.16
N ALA A 57 5.88 17.94 -6.54
CA ALA A 57 6.58 19.16 -6.15
C ALA A 57 5.87 20.44 -6.61
N LYS A 58 5.26 20.45 -7.81
CA LYS A 58 4.47 21.59 -8.33
C LYS A 58 3.29 21.96 -7.43
N GLN A 59 2.78 21.01 -6.64
CA GLN A 59 1.60 21.19 -5.79
C GLN A 59 1.95 21.55 -4.34
N PHE A 60 3.25 21.64 -4.01
CA PHE A 60 3.69 22.08 -2.70
C PHE A 60 3.40 23.57 -2.51
N GLU A 61 3.16 23.92 -1.26
CA GLU A 61 3.06 25.30 -0.83
C GLU A 61 3.97 25.52 0.37
N PHE A 62 4.47 26.75 0.47
CA PHE A 62 5.43 27.18 1.48
C PHE A 62 5.02 28.51 2.08
N THR A 63 5.56 28.83 3.24
CA THR A 63 5.67 30.23 3.64
C THR A 63 6.68 30.94 2.73
N PRO A 64 6.48 32.22 2.40
CA PRO A 64 7.44 32.93 1.58
C PRO A 64 8.78 33.07 2.30
N GLY A 65 9.88 32.97 1.53
CA GLY A 65 11.19 33.38 2.03
C GLY A 65 11.16 34.86 2.37
N LYS A 66 11.79 35.26 3.48
CA LYS A 66 11.93 36.68 3.85
C LYS A 66 13.39 37.07 4.01
N VAL A 67 13.76 38.23 3.50
CA VAL A 67 15.03 38.91 3.72
C VAL A 67 14.70 40.31 4.21
N GLN A 68 15.20 40.69 5.40
CA GLN A 68 14.90 41.99 6.03
C GLN A 68 13.38 42.29 6.17
N GLY A 69 12.57 41.25 6.32
CA GLY A 69 11.10 41.37 6.44
C GLY A 69 10.34 41.33 5.11
N GLU A 70 11.03 41.50 3.98
CA GLU A 70 10.42 41.49 2.65
C GLU A 70 10.38 40.08 2.05
N ALA A 71 9.27 39.75 1.39
CA ALA A 71 9.10 38.45 0.74
C ALA A 71 9.94 38.37 -0.54
N VAL A 72 10.77 37.33 -0.64
CA VAL A 72 11.67 37.10 -1.78
C VAL A 72 11.44 35.72 -2.38
N ARG A 73 11.81 35.57 -3.67
CA ARG A 73 11.85 34.25 -4.31
C ARG A 73 13.06 33.46 -3.80
N VAL A 74 12.89 32.16 -3.58
CA VAL A 74 13.93 31.34 -2.98
C VAL A 74 13.88 29.92 -3.54
N TRP A 75 15.06 29.33 -3.74
CA TRP A 75 15.20 27.93 -4.10
C TRP A 75 15.17 27.04 -2.85
N VAL A 76 14.39 25.96 -2.91
CA VAL A 76 14.28 24.96 -1.84
C VAL A 76 14.53 23.58 -2.45
N SER A 77 15.35 22.76 -1.81
CA SER A 77 15.55 21.36 -2.22
C SER A 77 14.62 20.44 -1.42
N ILE A 78 13.96 19.52 -2.12
CA ILE A 78 12.97 18.58 -1.56
C ILE A 78 13.41 17.16 -1.95
N PRO A 79 13.68 16.28 -0.98
CA PRO A 79 13.84 14.86 -1.23
C PRO A 79 12.47 14.16 -1.27
N PHE A 80 12.30 13.27 -2.23
CA PHE A 80 11.18 12.35 -2.37
C PHE A 80 11.71 10.92 -2.31
N ASP A 81 11.34 10.19 -1.28
CA ASP A 81 11.76 8.80 -1.11
C ASP A 81 10.75 7.86 -1.77
N PHE A 82 11.18 7.16 -2.83
CA PHE A 82 10.43 6.10 -3.46
C PHE A 82 10.90 4.77 -2.92
N ASN A 83 10.13 4.23 -1.98
CA ASN A 83 10.35 2.94 -1.35
C ASN A 83 9.09 2.08 -1.52
N LEU A 84 9.24 0.87 -2.05
CA LEU A 84 8.15 -0.06 -2.38
C LEU A 84 7.49 -0.62 -1.11
N GLU A 85 8.21 -0.69 0.01
CA GLU A 85 7.60 -0.96 1.32
C GLU A 85 6.72 0.22 1.74
N GLN A 86 7.18 1.47 1.64
CA GLN A 86 6.36 2.63 2.03
C GLN A 86 5.16 2.87 1.09
N ALA A 87 5.31 2.58 -0.21
CA ALA A 87 4.22 2.59 -1.17
C ALA A 87 3.13 1.57 -0.83
N SER A 88 3.46 0.53 -0.03
CA SER A 88 2.51 -0.42 0.53
C SER A 88 1.96 0.00 1.92
N GLN A 89 2.63 0.92 2.62
CA GLN A 89 2.29 1.33 3.99
C GLN A 89 1.15 2.36 4.10
N GLY A 90 0.72 2.98 2.99
CA GLY A 90 -0.54 3.77 2.94
C GLY A 90 -1.80 2.90 2.74
N SER A 91 -1.62 1.59 2.55
CA SER A 91 -2.62 0.66 2.04
C SER A 91 -2.61 -0.65 2.83
N THR A 92 -2.37 -0.60 4.15
CA THR A 92 -2.37 -1.82 4.94
C THR A 92 -3.76 -2.48 4.93
N PRO A 93 -3.81 -3.82 4.95
CA PRO A 93 -5.06 -4.57 4.99
C PRO A 93 -5.65 -4.65 6.40
N GLU A 94 -5.12 -3.93 7.40
CA GLU A 94 -5.70 -3.94 8.76
C GLU A 94 -7.17 -3.48 8.74
N GLY A 95 -8.03 -4.24 9.44
CA GLY A 95 -9.46 -4.00 9.46
C GLY A 95 -10.30 -5.26 9.23
N ASN A 96 -11.61 -5.06 9.17
CA ASN A 96 -12.58 -6.11 8.86
C ASN A 96 -12.81 -6.16 7.35
N TRP A 97 -12.93 -7.37 6.81
CA TRP A 97 -13.11 -7.65 5.39
C TRP A 97 -14.12 -8.75 5.19
N ARG A 98 -14.95 -8.62 4.16
CA ARG A 98 -15.98 -9.60 3.83
C ARG A 98 -16.23 -9.65 2.34
N GLY A 99 -16.43 -10.85 1.79
CA GLY A 99 -16.76 -11.01 0.38
C GLY A 99 -16.99 -12.45 -0.02
N LEU A 100 -17.59 -12.63 -1.19
CA LEU A 100 -17.76 -13.95 -1.80
C LEU A 100 -16.49 -14.32 -2.55
N VAL A 101 -16.03 -15.55 -2.34
CA VAL A 101 -14.92 -16.16 -3.07
C VAL A 101 -15.45 -17.38 -3.82
N ASN A 102 -14.90 -17.66 -4.99
CA ASN A 102 -15.30 -18.79 -5.82
C ASN A 102 -14.24 -19.89 -5.78
N GLN A 103 -14.68 -21.13 -5.56
CA GLN A 103 -13.86 -22.33 -5.65
C GLN A 103 -14.37 -23.25 -6.76
N ALA A 104 -13.47 -23.66 -7.65
CA ALA A 104 -13.80 -24.58 -8.72
C ALA A 104 -14.36 -25.90 -8.17
N GLY A 105 -15.52 -26.32 -8.67
CA GLY A 105 -16.21 -27.56 -8.25
C GLY A 105 -16.99 -27.46 -6.93
N TYR A 106 -16.89 -26.35 -6.20
CA TYR A 106 -17.63 -26.13 -4.95
C TYR A 106 -18.61 -24.95 -5.03
N GLY A 107 -18.30 -23.95 -5.85
CA GLY A 107 -19.10 -22.74 -6.01
C GLY A 107 -18.61 -21.59 -5.12
N ALA A 108 -19.47 -20.58 -4.97
CA ALA A 108 -19.15 -19.40 -4.19
C ALA A 108 -19.52 -19.56 -2.71
N TYR A 109 -18.66 -19.09 -1.82
CA TYR A 109 -18.93 -19.01 -0.38
C TYR A 109 -18.37 -17.74 0.22
N LEU A 110 -18.91 -17.39 1.39
CA LEU A 110 -18.56 -16.18 2.10
C LEU A 110 -17.28 -16.36 2.92
N VAL A 111 -16.40 -15.36 2.84
CA VAL A 111 -15.25 -15.18 3.74
C VAL A 111 -15.49 -13.95 4.59
N ASN A 112 -15.36 -14.10 5.91
CA ASN A 112 -15.20 -13.00 6.85
C ASN A 112 -13.77 -13.04 7.39
N MET A 113 -13.07 -11.91 7.37
CA MET A 113 -11.68 -11.85 7.78
C MET A 113 -11.43 -10.57 8.56
N ARG A 114 -10.63 -10.68 9.62
CA ARG A 114 -10.15 -9.52 10.38
C ARG A 114 -8.64 -9.56 10.38
N ILE A 115 -8.03 -8.47 9.92
CA ILE A 115 -6.58 -8.28 9.98
C ILE A 115 -6.27 -7.30 11.10
N GLU A 116 -5.38 -7.75 11.98
CA GLU A 116 -4.83 -6.99 13.09
C GLU A 116 -3.38 -6.59 12.74
N ARG A 117 -2.51 -6.44 13.75
CA ARG A 117 -1.13 -6.01 13.55
C ARG A 117 -0.33 -6.99 12.68
N LEU A 118 0.35 -6.46 11.67
CA LEU A 118 1.18 -7.23 10.75
C LEU A 118 2.63 -7.32 11.26
N VAL A 119 2.98 -8.44 11.90
CA VAL A 119 4.36 -8.78 12.29
C VAL A 119 4.73 -10.14 11.72
N LYS A 120 5.82 -10.21 10.97
CA LYS A 120 6.31 -11.46 10.36
C LYS A 120 6.46 -12.55 11.42
N GLY A 121 5.94 -13.74 11.15
CA GLY A 121 5.96 -14.89 12.06
C GLY A 121 4.93 -14.83 13.20
N SER A 122 4.13 -13.78 13.32
CA SER A 122 3.14 -13.61 14.41
C SER A 122 1.70 -13.80 13.91
N ARG A 123 0.78 -14.12 14.83
CA ARG A 123 -0.66 -14.08 14.56
C ARG A 123 -1.05 -12.65 14.15
N CYS A 124 -1.69 -12.52 13.00
CA CYS A 124 -2.03 -11.25 12.39
C CYS A 124 -3.53 -11.07 12.11
N GLY A 125 -4.39 -12.01 12.53
CA GLY A 125 -5.82 -11.89 12.28
C GLY A 125 -6.62 -13.16 12.52
N THR A 126 -7.89 -13.10 12.14
CA THR A 126 -8.83 -14.22 12.12
C THR A 126 -9.47 -14.35 10.74
N ILE A 127 -9.91 -15.57 10.44
CA ILE A 127 -10.67 -15.88 9.23
C ILE A 127 -11.79 -16.86 9.56
N GLU A 128 -12.95 -16.63 8.96
CA GLU A 128 -14.13 -17.46 9.10
C GLU A 128 -14.78 -17.70 7.74
N TYR A 129 -15.30 -18.91 7.58
CA TYR A 129 -16.10 -19.35 6.45
C TYR A 129 -17.48 -19.78 6.98
N PRO A 130 -18.41 -18.83 7.17
CA PRO A 130 -19.66 -19.10 7.89
C PRO A 130 -20.47 -20.25 7.28
N SER A 131 -20.56 -20.29 5.94
CA SER A 131 -21.27 -21.34 5.20
C SER A 131 -20.67 -22.74 5.42
N LEU A 132 -19.38 -22.81 5.79
CA LEU A 132 -18.64 -24.06 6.00
C LEU A 132 -18.48 -24.40 7.48
N LYS A 133 -18.94 -23.52 8.39
CA LYS A 133 -18.77 -23.65 9.85
C LYS A 133 -17.31 -23.94 10.24
N CYS A 134 -16.38 -23.24 9.61
CA CYS A 134 -14.95 -23.38 9.89
C CYS A 134 -14.27 -22.03 9.97
N GLY A 135 -13.16 -21.98 10.67
CA GLY A 135 -12.40 -20.75 10.85
C GLY A 135 -11.18 -20.95 11.73
N GLY A 136 -10.45 -19.87 11.94
CA GLY A 136 -9.27 -19.88 12.78
C GLY A 136 -8.49 -18.58 12.72
N SER A 137 -7.18 -18.72 12.81
CA SER A 137 -6.25 -17.59 12.88
C SER A 137 -5.34 -17.51 11.65
N LEU A 138 -4.88 -16.30 11.38
CA LEU A 138 -3.91 -16.01 10.32
C LEU A 138 -2.55 -15.71 10.96
N THR A 139 -1.48 -16.21 10.35
CA THR A 139 -0.09 -15.87 10.71
C THR A 139 0.59 -15.25 9.50
N LEU A 140 1.21 -14.09 9.66
CA LEU A 140 1.91 -13.44 8.56
C LEU A 140 3.21 -14.20 8.26
N ILE A 141 3.35 -14.74 7.05
CA ILE A 141 4.58 -15.40 6.60
C ILE A 141 5.56 -14.35 6.08
N GLU A 142 5.10 -13.49 5.17
CA GLU A 142 5.95 -12.52 4.49
C GLU A 142 5.11 -11.42 3.82
N THR A 143 5.73 -10.27 3.59
CA THR A 143 5.21 -9.19 2.76
C THR A 143 6.16 -8.99 1.57
N GLN A 144 5.61 -8.94 0.36
CA GLN A 144 6.36 -8.72 -0.88
C GLN A 144 5.73 -7.54 -1.62
N GLY A 145 6.22 -6.32 -1.37
CA GLY A 145 5.59 -5.10 -1.86
C GLY A 145 4.12 -5.00 -1.41
N PRO A 146 3.12 -4.92 -2.31
CA PRO A 146 1.70 -4.83 -1.93
C PRO A 146 1.06 -6.18 -1.57
N LEU A 147 1.80 -7.29 -1.68
CA LEU A 147 1.32 -8.64 -1.43
C LEU A 147 1.61 -9.06 0.02
N TYR A 148 0.57 -9.50 0.73
CA TYR A 148 0.68 -10.09 2.06
C TYR A 148 0.42 -11.59 1.97
N ILE A 149 1.37 -12.38 2.44
CA ILE A 149 1.30 -13.85 2.40
C ILE A 149 1.07 -14.35 3.81
N MET A 150 -0.05 -15.02 4.04
CA MET A 150 -0.48 -15.46 5.37
C MET A 150 -0.73 -16.95 5.38
N LYS A 151 -0.28 -17.63 6.44
CA LYS A 151 -0.66 -19.01 6.73
C LYS A 151 -1.98 -19.03 7.47
N GLU A 152 -2.89 -19.86 7.00
CA GLU A 152 -4.10 -20.17 7.75
C GLU A 152 -3.87 -21.29 8.76
N ASN A 153 -4.32 -21.06 9.99
CA ASN A 153 -4.34 -22.03 11.08
C ASN A 153 -5.78 -22.20 11.55
N LEU A 154 -6.52 -23.10 10.89
CA LEU A 154 -7.90 -23.44 11.24
C LEU A 154 -7.96 -24.09 12.62
N THR A 155 -8.70 -23.46 13.54
CA THR A 155 -8.85 -23.92 14.93
C THR A 155 -10.13 -24.73 15.14
N TYR A 156 -11.09 -24.65 14.21
CA TYR A 156 -12.33 -25.46 14.24
C TYR A 156 -12.88 -25.73 12.83
N GLY A 157 -13.79 -26.72 12.73
CA GLY A 157 -14.42 -27.15 11.49
C GLY A 157 -13.58 -28.13 10.66
N ASN A 158 -14.18 -28.63 9.57
CA ASN A 158 -13.62 -29.70 8.71
C ASN A 158 -13.08 -29.19 7.37
N CYS A 159 -12.78 -27.90 7.27
CA CYS A 159 -12.18 -27.32 6.07
C CYS A 159 -10.74 -27.81 5.84
N THR A 160 -10.27 -27.71 4.60
CA THR A 160 -8.89 -28.07 4.26
C THR A 160 -7.92 -27.19 5.03
N LYS A 161 -7.02 -27.79 5.81
CA LYS A 161 -6.12 -27.07 6.73
C LYS A 161 -4.80 -26.71 6.07
N GLY A 162 -4.17 -25.64 6.57
CA GLY A 162 -2.77 -25.29 6.28
C GLY A 162 -2.55 -24.61 4.93
N GLY A 163 -3.61 -24.09 4.31
CA GLY A 163 -3.50 -23.30 3.10
C GLY A 163 -2.79 -21.98 3.34
N VAL A 164 -2.35 -21.37 2.24
CA VAL A 164 -1.72 -20.04 2.24
C VAL A 164 -2.64 -19.07 1.54
N ILE A 165 -2.80 -17.88 2.11
CA ILE A 165 -3.64 -16.82 1.61
C ILE A 165 -2.74 -15.69 1.11
N HIS A 166 -2.99 -15.26 -0.11
CA HIS A 166 -2.39 -14.09 -0.74
C HIS A 166 -3.40 -12.95 -0.69
N LEU A 167 -3.03 -11.85 -0.06
CA LEU A 167 -3.83 -10.63 0.02
C LEU A 167 -3.15 -9.49 -0.69
N GLN A 168 -3.92 -8.72 -1.47
CA GLN A 168 -3.43 -7.49 -2.08
C GLN A 168 -4.52 -6.43 -2.08
N LYS A 169 -4.24 -5.26 -1.48
CA LYS A 169 -5.17 -4.12 -1.52
C LYS A 169 -5.25 -3.54 -2.92
N GLN A 170 -6.47 -3.33 -3.39
CA GLN A 170 -6.80 -2.83 -4.71
C GLN A 170 -7.03 -1.32 -4.67
N ALA A 171 -6.93 -0.65 -5.82
CA ALA A 171 -7.14 0.79 -5.93
C ALA A 171 -8.59 1.23 -5.60
N ASP A 172 -9.55 0.32 -5.78
CA ASP A 172 -10.97 0.54 -5.44
C ASP A 172 -11.27 0.36 -3.93
N GLY A 173 -10.24 0.08 -3.12
CA GLY A 173 -10.35 -0.11 -1.68
C GLY A 173 -10.72 -1.53 -1.25
N THR A 174 -10.90 -2.48 -2.18
CA THR A 174 -11.12 -3.91 -1.86
C THR A 174 -9.80 -4.65 -1.57
N LEU A 175 -9.88 -5.85 -0.99
CA LEU A 175 -8.78 -6.79 -0.93
C LEU A 175 -9.00 -7.92 -1.94
N SER A 176 -8.06 -8.08 -2.88
CA SER A 176 -7.95 -9.33 -3.61
C SER A 176 -7.49 -10.42 -2.64
N TRP A 177 -8.24 -11.51 -2.59
CA TRP A 177 -8.02 -12.65 -1.72
C TRP A 177 -7.90 -13.90 -2.57
N THR A 178 -6.82 -14.65 -2.39
CA THR A 178 -6.62 -15.95 -3.06
C THR A 178 -6.04 -16.96 -2.06
N TRP A 179 -6.66 -18.13 -1.97
CA TRP A 179 -6.21 -19.24 -1.16
C TRP A 179 -5.56 -20.33 -2.04
N TYR A 180 -4.45 -20.88 -1.56
CA TYR A 180 -3.64 -21.91 -2.23
C TYR A 180 -3.56 -23.17 -1.38
N TYR A 181 -3.56 -24.33 -2.07
CA TYR A 181 -3.40 -25.62 -1.39
C TYR A 181 -2.03 -25.73 -0.71
N PRO A 182 -1.96 -26.35 0.48
CA PRO A 182 -0.73 -26.45 1.26
C PRO A 182 0.44 -27.01 0.44
N GLY A 183 1.58 -26.31 0.43
CA GLY A 183 2.78 -26.76 -0.27
C GLY A 183 2.71 -26.73 -1.80
N THR A 184 1.73 -26.04 -2.39
CA THR A 184 1.56 -25.96 -3.85
C THR A 184 1.33 -24.53 -4.33
N THR A 185 1.45 -24.33 -5.64
CA THR A 185 1.01 -23.10 -6.34
C THR A 185 -0.41 -23.21 -6.90
N ARG A 186 -1.12 -24.31 -6.60
CA ARG A 186 -2.49 -24.53 -7.10
C ARG A 186 -3.46 -23.64 -6.32
N LYS A 187 -4.17 -22.79 -7.05
CA LYS A 187 -5.28 -21.99 -6.49
C LYS A 187 -6.44 -22.90 -6.09
N GLY A 188 -6.96 -22.70 -4.89
CA GLY A 188 -8.20 -23.33 -4.43
C GLY A 188 -9.39 -22.41 -4.62
N ALA A 189 -9.36 -21.22 -4.03
CA ALA A 189 -10.45 -20.26 -4.09
C ALA A 189 -9.93 -18.82 -4.21
N SER A 190 -10.71 -17.94 -4.83
CA SER A 190 -10.36 -16.52 -4.94
C SER A 190 -11.57 -15.60 -5.07
N GLY A 191 -11.42 -14.35 -4.68
CA GLY A 191 -12.43 -13.30 -4.83
C GLY A 191 -11.92 -11.96 -4.29
N ASN A 192 -12.78 -10.95 -4.32
CA ASN A 192 -12.49 -9.65 -3.72
C ASN A 192 -13.33 -9.49 -2.44
N LEU A 193 -12.69 -8.98 -1.39
CA LEU A 193 -13.33 -8.68 -0.11
C LEU A 193 -13.49 -7.16 0.02
N SER A 194 -14.68 -6.72 0.37
CA SER A 194 -14.97 -5.33 0.69
C SER A 194 -14.72 -5.05 2.17
N PRO A 195 -14.45 -3.79 2.56
CA PRO A 195 -14.38 -3.42 3.97
C PRO A 195 -15.67 -3.79 4.71
N GLY A 196 -15.53 -4.51 5.81
CA GLY A 196 -16.63 -4.82 6.72
C GLY A 196 -16.88 -3.66 7.69
N SER A 197 -18.13 -3.49 8.12
CA SER A 197 -18.45 -2.61 9.26
C SER A 197 -17.69 -3.05 10.52
N ARG A 198 -17.33 -2.07 11.38
CA ARG A 198 -16.70 -2.34 12.68
C ARG A 198 -17.57 -3.20 13.58
#